data_AF-A0A6H5KSX0-F1
#
_entry.id   AF-A0A6H5KSX0-F1
#
_cell.length_a   1.000
_cell.length_b   1.000
_cell.length_c   1.000
_cell.angle_alpha   90.00
_cell.angle_beta   90.00
_cell.angle_gamma   90.00
#
_symmetry.space_group_name_H-M   'P 1'
#
loop_
_entity.id
_entity.type
_entity.pdbx_description
1 polymer ?
#
loop_
_entity_poly.entity_id
_entity_poly.type
_entity_poly.pdbx_seq_one_letter_code
_entity_poly.pdbx_strand_id
1 'polypeptide(L)'
;MSLERYLKALNTAFRSHDGSLMARLLSASAADTRSGFVAYLNEREIERECPRRLKGALATVATGVVRSLHASHEGRADDAHKHYIAALESFLDGIYVPEGIWVAPCLYSMVAGVRKLAKKADWGGPDGRKAAAPSYGEAEAEEEGSKSMVLTTHTIMRAFRLSINDRSNDPITSRKACALHLAIDMFKHYGDLKNLRMCNNIRGVLEQHWTVVEPMSSRADWVSYRYYVGVLKISEDKYKDAEVDLEAALRHCHNKARGNKRRILNKLVPLRLRLGLYPTLDLLVKYDLTHFHEFAVAIRTGDVRSFNKLMTQWERVFISKGTYLLMEKCLMLVYRNLVKKIVVVTQTFKLPLRVVQFAFQRMEHERDVDEIECLLANLIFRNLVKGYLSHKAKFLVLANTTEKAFPKVRLVA
;
A
#
# COMPACT_ATOMS: atom_id res chain seq x y z
N MET A 1 -25.16 22.67 15.00
CA MET A 1 -25.87 23.06 13.75
C MET A 1 -27.15 22.25 13.67
N SER A 2 -28.34 22.81 13.48
CA SER A 2 -29.59 22.02 13.34
C SER A 2 -29.68 21.36 11.95
N LEU A 3 -30.53 20.34 11.80
CA LEU A 3 -30.79 19.67 10.50
C LEU A 3 -31.22 20.69 9.44
N GLU A 4 -32.09 21.63 9.77
CA GLU A 4 -32.51 22.69 8.85
C GLU A 4 -31.34 23.56 8.38
N ARG A 5 -30.47 24.01 9.31
CA ARG A 5 -29.28 24.79 8.94
C ARG A 5 -28.32 23.98 8.05
N TYR A 6 -28.17 22.68 8.34
CA TYR A 6 -27.37 21.77 7.53
C TYR A 6 -27.91 21.66 6.10
N LEU A 7 -29.21 21.37 5.93
CA LEU A 7 -29.84 21.23 4.61
C LEU A 7 -29.80 22.54 3.84
N LYS A 8 -30.02 23.68 4.51
CA LYS A 8 -29.88 25.01 3.89
C LYS A 8 -28.46 25.25 3.40
N ALA A 9 -27.45 24.97 4.23
CA ALA A 9 -26.05 25.12 3.85
C ALA A 9 -25.67 24.21 2.67
N LEU A 10 -26.17 22.97 2.65
CA LEU A 10 -25.94 22.03 1.55
C LEU A 10 -26.55 22.52 0.24
N ASN A 11 -27.80 23.01 0.29
CA ASN A 11 -28.46 23.61 -0.87
C ASN A 11 -27.73 24.85 -1.39
N THR A 12 -27.27 25.71 -0.47
CA THR A 12 -26.49 26.90 -0.82
C THR A 12 -25.18 26.51 -1.50
N ALA A 13 -24.42 25.57 -0.92
CA ALA A 13 -23.17 25.09 -1.49
C ALA A 13 -23.35 24.49 -2.89
N PHE A 14 -24.44 23.72 -3.08
CA PHE A 14 -24.76 23.16 -4.38
C PHE A 14 -25.08 24.24 -5.42
N ARG A 15 -25.95 25.20 -5.09
CA ARG A 15 -26.33 26.29 -6.00
C ARG A 15 -25.16 27.23 -6.33
N SER A 16 -24.26 27.47 -5.37
CA SER A 16 -23.09 28.31 -5.56
C SER A 16 -21.89 27.58 -6.15
N HIS A 17 -22.02 26.30 -6.53
CA HIS A 17 -20.92 25.47 -7.04
C HIS A 17 -19.72 25.40 -6.09
N ASP A 18 -19.95 25.48 -4.77
CA ASP A 18 -18.91 25.35 -3.75
C ASP A 18 -18.69 23.88 -3.40
N GLY A 19 -17.92 23.20 -4.25
CA GLY A 19 -17.56 21.79 -4.07
C GLY A 19 -16.82 21.51 -2.76
N SER A 20 -16.07 22.48 -2.22
CA SER A 20 -15.30 22.30 -0.99
C SER A 20 -16.19 22.30 0.25
N LEU A 21 -17.13 23.25 0.35
CA LEU A 21 -18.14 23.26 1.41
C LEU A 21 -19.06 22.04 1.30
N MET A 22 -19.53 21.72 0.09
CA MET A 22 -20.37 20.55 -0.14
C MET A 22 -19.67 19.25 0.26
N ALA A 23 -18.38 19.09 -0.08
CA ALA A 23 -17.59 17.91 0.30
C ALA A 23 -17.43 17.76 1.81
N ARG A 24 -17.24 18.88 2.52
CA ARG A 24 -17.26 18.89 3.98
C ARG A 24 -18.60 18.41 4.46
N LEU A 25 -19.71 19.02 4.00
CA LEU A 25 -21.09 18.70 4.37
C LEU A 25 -21.49 17.24 4.08
N LEU A 26 -20.95 16.62 3.04
CA LEU A 26 -21.23 15.21 2.70
C LEU A 26 -20.30 14.21 3.39
N SER A 27 -19.23 14.65 4.06
CA SER A 27 -18.25 13.75 4.69
C SER A 27 -18.86 12.84 5.76
N ALA A 28 -18.41 11.58 5.82
CA ALA A 28 -18.79 10.60 6.86
C ALA A 28 -18.14 10.85 8.23
N SER A 29 -17.18 11.79 8.35
CA SER A 29 -16.52 12.05 9.64
C SER A 29 -17.35 13.01 10.49
N ALA A 30 -17.81 12.53 11.65
CA ALA A 30 -18.56 13.32 12.63
C ALA A 30 -17.71 14.41 13.33
N ALA A 31 -16.39 14.31 13.25
CA ALA A 31 -15.44 15.05 14.10
C ALA A 31 -15.40 16.56 13.84
N ASP A 32 -15.72 17.02 12.63
CA ASP A 32 -15.44 18.41 12.27
C ASP A 32 -16.65 19.35 12.30
N THR A 33 -17.88 18.94 12.67
CA THR A 33 -19.02 19.90 12.81
C THR A 33 -20.37 19.36 13.32
N ARG A 34 -20.57 18.04 13.47
CA ARG A 34 -21.92 17.45 13.41
C ARG A 34 -22.43 16.63 14.59
N SER A 35 -21.62 16.41 15.63
CA SER A 35 -22.00 15.59 16.78
C SER A 35 -23.26 16.07 17.52
N GLY A 36 -23.63 17.35 17.41
CA GLY A 36 -24.72 17.91 18.21
C GLY A 36 -26.15 17.65 17.72
N PHE A 37 -26.44 17.53 16.42
CA PHE A 37 -27.84 17.37 15.97
C PHE A 37 -28.22 15.93 15.64
N VAL A 38 -27.26 15.13 15.20
CA VAL A 38 -27.48 13.74 14.81
C VAL A 38 -27.98 12.88 15.98
N ALA A 39 -27.60 13.24 17.21
CA ALA A 39 -28.03 12.59 18.44
C ALA A 39 -29.53 12.74 18.76
N TYR A 40 -30.19 13.77 18.22
CA TYR A 40 -31.60 14.07 18.50
C TYR A 40 -32.52 13.81 17.31
N LEU A 41 -32.00 13.24 16.22
CA LEU A 41 -32.80 12.96 15.03
C LEU A 41 -33.49 11.60 15.15
N ASN A 42 -34.70 11.52 14.61
CA ASN A 42 -35.38 10.25 14.33
C ASN A 42 -35.38 9.96 12.81
N GLU A 43 -35.29 8.70 12.40
CA GLU A 43 -35.28 8.29 10.98
C GLU A 43 -36.50 8.83 10.20
N ARG A 44 -37.68 8.86 10.82
CA ARG A 44 -38.90 9.43 10.22
C ARG A 44 -38.79 10.93 9.95
N GLU A 45 -38.09 11.66 10.81
CA GLU A 45 -37.87 13.10 10.61
C GLU A 45 -36.90 13.35 9.46
N ILE A 46 -35.85 12.53 9.33
CA ILE A 46 -34.91 12.61 8.21
C ILE A 46 -35.65 12.36 6.88
N GLU A 47 -36.49 11.33 6.83
CA GLU A 47 -37.32 10.99 5.67
C GLU A 47 -38.27 12.09 5.24
N ARG A 48 -38.84 12.81 6.22
CA ARG A 48 -39.79 13.89 5.95
C ARG A 48 -39.09 15.20 5.60
N GLU A 49 -38.06 15.60 6.35
CA GLU A 49 -37.47 16.94 6.25
C GLU A 49 -36.49 17.09 5.08
N CYS A 50 -35.74 16.03 4.71
CA CYS A 50 -34.78 16.11 3.62
C CYS A 50 -35.47 16.37 2.26
N PRO A 51 -36.48 15.58 1.83
CA PRO A 51 -37.21 15.84 0.57
C PRO A 51 -38.08 17.09 0.61
N ARG A 52 -38.51 17.55 1.79
CA ARG A 52 -39.27 18.79 1.94
C ARG A 52 -38.42 20.03 1.61
N ARG A 53 -37.12 19.98 1.91
CA ARG A 53 -36.21 21.14 1.85
C ARG A 53 -35.21 21.11 0.69
N LEU A 54 -34.93 19.92 0.17
CA LEU A 54 -34.06 19.69 -0.98
C LEU A 54 -34.85 19.01 -2.10
N LYS A 55 -34.36 19.10 -3.34
CA LYS A 55 -35.03 18.49 -4.51
C LYS A 55 -34.09 17.52 -5.23
N GLY A 56 -34.70 16.54 -5.92
CA GLY A 56 -34.00 15.60 -6.79
C GLY A 56 -32.90 14.81 -6.07
N ALA A 57 -31.80 14.54 -6.79
CA ALA A 57 -30.69 13.74 -6.28
C ALA A 57 -30.07 14.31 -4.99
N LEU A 58 -30.04 15.63 -4.84
CA LEU A 58 -29.49 16.28 -3.65
C LEU A 58 -30.27 15.91 -2.38
N ALA A 59 -31.59 15.72 -2.49
CA ALA A 59 -32.40 15.25 -1.37
C ALA A 59 -32.07 13.81 -1.00
N THR A 60 -31.99 12.90 -1.97
CA THR A 60 -31.66 11.48 -1.75
C THR A 60 -30.28 11.31 -1.13
N VAL A 61 -29.29 12.03 -1.66
CA VAL A 61 -27.91 12.02 -1.12
C VAL A 61 -27.89 12.55 0.31
N ALA A 62 -28.55 13.67 0.59
CA ALA A 62 -28.62 14.22 1.93
C ALA A 62 -29.28 13.26 2.92
N THR A 63 -30.40 12.64 2.54
CA THR A 63 -31.11 11.64 3.34
C THR A 63 -30.18 10.47 3.70
N GLY A 64 -29.51 9.88 2.71
CA GLY A 64 -28.61 8.75 2.94
C GLY A 64 -27.40 9.11 3.81
N VAL A 65 -26.80 10.29 3.62
CA VAL A 65 -25.70 10.77 4.47
C VAL A 65 -26.16 11.00 5.91
N VAL A 66 -27.30 11.65 6.12
CA VAL A 66 -27.80 11.93 7.48
C VAL A 66 -28.20 10.63 8.20
N ARG A 67 -28.84 9.68 7.51
CA ARG A 67 -29.11 8.34 8.07
C ARG A 67 -27.84 7.59 8.43
N SER A 68 -26.82 7.65 7.57
CA SER A 68 -25.53 7.04 7.84
C SER A 68 -24.89 7.60 9.11
N LEU A 69 -24.92 8.93 9.27
CA LEU A 69 -24.39 9.60 10.46
C LEU A 69 -25.18 9.21 11.71
N HIS A 70 -26.51 9.12 11.61
CA HIS A 70 -27.39 8.71 12.70
C HIS A 70 -27.13 7.26 13.13
N ALA A 71 -27.13 6.31 12.19
CA ALA A 71 -26.77 4.92 12.46
C ALA A 71 -25.36 4.79 13.05
N SER A 72 -24.39 5.57 12.57
CA SER A 72 -23.04 5.58 13.13
C SER A 72 -22.99 6.13 14.56
N HIS A 73 -23.88 7.06 14.93
CA HIS A 73 -24.00 7.58 16.29
C HIS A 73 -24.60 6.54 17.23
N GLU A 74 -25.58 5.77 16.75
CA GLU A 74 -26.21 4.66 17.50
C GLU A 74 -25.34 3.39 17.58
N GLY A 75 -24.14 3.39 16.97
CA GLY A 75 -23.26 2.22 16.94
C GLY A 75 -23.64 1.16 15.91
N ARG A 76 -24.65 1.41 15.05
CA ARG A 76 -25.07 0.52 13.95
C ARG A 76 -24.16 0.69 12.72
N ALA A 77 -22.97 0.10 12.78
CA ALA A 77 -21.93 0.30 11.76
C ALA A 77 -22.31 -0.22 10.36
N ASP A 78 -22.98 -1.38 10.26
CA ASP A 78 -23.44 -1.95 8.99
C ASP A 78 -24.48 -1.06 8.30
N ASP A 79 -25.48 -0.59 9.05
CA ASP A 79 -26.50 0.32 8.53
C ASP A 79 -25.89 1.66 8.11
N ALA A 80 -24.94 2.17 8.90
CA ALA A 80 -24.22 3.39 8.58
C ALA A 80 -23.50 3.26 7.23
N HIS A 81 -22.82 2.14 7.00
CA HIS A 81 -22.17 1.86 5.72
C HIS A 81 -23.17 1.73 4.57
N LYS A 82 -24.24 0.94 4.76
CA LYS A 82 -25.28 0.70 3.76
C LYS A 82 -25.95 2.00 3.30
N HIS A 83 -26.36 2.86 4.23
CA HIS A 83 -26.97 4.14 3.91
C HIS A 83 -26.00 5.09 3.18
N TYR A 84 -24.71 5.05 3.53
CA TYR A 84 -23.71 5.89 2.88
C TYR A 84 -23.36 5.41 1.47
N ILE A 85 -23.35 4.09 1.23
CA ILE A 85 -23.22 3.54 -0.13
C ILE A 85 -24.39 3.99 -1.00
N ALA A 86 -25.63 3.85 -0.52
CA ALA A 86 -26.80 4.29 -1.27
C ALA A 86 -26.74 5.79 -1.60
N ALA A 87 -26.23 6.60 -0.66
CA ALA A 87 -25.98 8.02 -0.89
C ALA A 87 -24.89 8.26 -1.97
N LEU A 88 -23.79 7.52 -1.93
CA LEU A 88 -22.72 7.62 -2.94
C LEU A 88 -23.22 7.19 -4.32
N GLU A 89 -24.00 6.12 -4.43
CA GLU A 89 -24.59 5.70 -5.70
C GLU A 89 -25.54 6.76 -6.26
N SER A 90 -26.43 7.29 -5.42
CA SER A 90 -27.33 8.40 -5.80
C SER A 90 -26.55 9.65 -6.20
N PHE A 91 -25.42 9.94 -5.55
CA PHE A 91 -24.53 11.04 -5.89
C PHE A 91 -23.86 10.81 -7.25
N LEU A 92 -23.37 9.60 -7.52
CA LEU A 92 -22.73 9.26 -8.79
C LEU A 92 -23.69 9.49 -9.96
N ASP A 93 -24.92 9.00 -9.85
CA ASP A 93 -25.91 9.06 -10.92
C ASP A 93 -26.55 10.43 -11.08
N GLY A 94 -26.98 11.03 -9.96
CA GLY A 94 -27.80 12.23 -9.98
C GLY A 94 -27.05 13.54 -9.82
N ILE A 95 -25.74 13.52 -9.50
CA ILE A 95 -24.93 14.72 -9.28
C ILE A 95 -23.61 14.64 -10.03
N TYR A 96 -22.78 13.61 -9.83
CA TYR A 96 -21.45 13.53 -10.44
C TYR A 96 -21.49 13.43 -11.96
N VAL A 97 -22.37 12.60 -12.51
CA VAL A 97 -22.50 12.44 -13.97
C VAL A 97 -23.10 13.70 -14.63
N PRO A 98 -24.15 14.35 -14.09
CA PRO A 98 -24.69 15.57 -14.68
C PRO A 98 -23.83 16.83 -14.46
N GLU A 99 -23.27 17.03 -13.27
CA GLU A 99 -22.65 18.30 -12.86
C GLU A 99 -21.15 18.40 -13.22
N GLY A 100 -20.48 17.27 -13.47
CA GLY A 100 -19.09 17.25 -13.92
C GLY A 100 -18.05 17.41 -12.79
N ILE A 101 -16.90 18.03 -13.10
CA ILE A 101 -15.70 17.97 -12.26
C ILE A 101 -15.76 18.82 -10.98
N TRP A 102 -16.59 19.87 -10.91
CA TRP A 102 -16.59 20.78 -9.75
C TRP A 102 -17.00 20.08 -8.44
N VAL A 103 -17.74 18.97 -8.53
CA VAL A 103 -18.11 18.10 -7.40
C VAL A 103 -17.06 17.02 -7.08
N ALA A 104 -15.89 17.01 -7.74
CA ALA A 104 -14.81 16.06 -7.44
C ALA A 104 -14.39 16.03 -5.96
N PRO A 105 -14.30 17.18 -5.23
CA PRO A 105 -14.02 17.15 -3.79
C PRO A 105 -15.07 16.34 -3.01
N CYS A 106 -16.34 16.39 -3.43
CA CYS A 106 -17.43 15.61 -2.83
C CYS A 106 -17.22 14.12 -3.07
N LEU A 107 -16.88 13.75 -4.30
CA LEU A 107 -16.58 12.36 -4.64
C LEU A 107 -15.43 11.80 -3.78
N TYR A 108 -14.33 12.53 -3.66
CA TYR A 108 -13.19 12.11 -2.83
C TYR A 108 -13.57 11.97 -1.36
N SER A 109 -14.33 12.93 -0.82
CA SER A 109 -14.81 12.90 0.57
C SER A 109 -15.71 11.70 0.83
N MET A 110 -16.64 11.41 -0.09
CA MET A 110 -17.56 10.28 0.03
C MET A 110 -16.85 8.94 -0.17
N VAL A 111 -15.92 8.81 -1.13
CA VAL A 111 -15.11 7.60 -1.31
C VAL A 111 -14.24 7.33 -0.07
N ALA A 112 -13.62 8.37 0.51
CA ALA A 112 -12.90 8.23 1.76
C ALA A 112 -13.84 7.85 2.94
N GLY A 113 -15.06 8.38 2.95
CA GLY A 113 -16.10 8.10 3.94
C GLY A 113 -16.56 6.64 3.91
N VAL A 114 -16.95 6.13 2.75
CA VAL A 114 -17.43 4.74 2.61
C VAL A 114 -16.34 3.74 3.01
N ARG A 115 -15.08 3.99 2.66
CA ARG A 115 -13.95 3.14 3.07
C ARG A 115 -13.77 3.10 4.58
N LYS A 116 -13.92 4.24 5.27
CA LYS A 116 -13.84 4.30 6.74
C LYS A 116 -15.01 3.56 7.39
N LEU A 117 -16.22 3.73 6.85
CA LEU A 117 -17.42 3.05 7.35
C LEU A 117 -17.34 1.54 7.13
N ALA A 118 -16.88 1.08 5.97
CA ALA A 118 -16.71 -0.34 5.67
C ALA A 118 -15.77 -1.04 6.66
N LYS A 119 -14.65 -0.39 7.01
CA LYS A 119 -13.73 -0.90 8.04
C LYS A 119 -14.39 -0.97 9.42
N LYS A 120 -15.24 -0.01 9.77
CA LYS A 120 -15.97 -0.03 11.05
C LYS A 120 -17.03 -1.12 11.07
N ALA A 121 -17.73 -1.32 9.96
CA ALA A 121 -18.74 -2.37 9.82
C ALA A 121 -18.11 -3.76 9.95
N ASP A 122 -17.09 -4.05 9.15
CA ASP A 122 -16.50 -5.39 9.11
C ASP A 122 -15.52 -5.65 10.27
N TRP A 123 -14.82 -4.63 10.80
CA TRP A 123 -13.75 -4.79 11.81
C TRP A 123 -13.97 -4.04 13.13
N GLY A 124 -15.09 -3.37 13.34
CA GLY A 124 -15.34 -2.51 14.51
C GLY A 124 -16.19 -3.13 15.63
N GLY A 125 -16.51 -4.43 15.56
CA GLY A 125 -17.39 -5.11 16.53
C GLY A 125 -16.80 -5.27 17.95
N PRO A 126 -17.64 -5.46 18.98
CA PRO A 126 -17.22 -5.57 20.40
C PRO A 126 -16.23 -6.69 20.70
N ASP A 127 -16.26 -7.78 19.91
CA ASP A 127 -15.46 -8.98 20.17
C ASP A 127 -14.04 -8.95 19.59
N GLY A 128 -13.64 -7.92 18.84
CA GLY A 128 -12.32 -7.85 18.19
C GLY A 128 -11.97 -9.05 17.29
N ARG A 129 -12.94 -9.95 17.06
CA ARG A 129 -12.88 -11.19 16.30
C ARG A 129 -14.09 -11.20 15.36
N LYS A 130 -13.98 -10.47 14.24
CA LYS A 130 -14.50 -10.89 12.94
C LYS A 130 -13.58 -10.26 11.90
N ALA A 131 -12.99 -11.13 11.09
CA ALA A 131 -11.82 -10.94 10.22
C ALA A 131 -10.51 -10.56 10.95
N ALA A 132 -9.82 -11.58 11.49
CA ALA A 132 -8.37 -11.55 11.39
C ALA A 132 -8.02 -11.31 9.91
N ALA A 133 -7.13 -10.36 9.61
CA ALA A 133 -6.66 -10.16 8.25
C ALA A 133 -6.25 -11.53 7.67
N PRO A 134 -6.77 -11.94 6.49
CA PRO A 134 -6.50 -13.28 5.98
C PRO A 134 -4.99 -13.52 5.97
N SER A 135 -4.58 -14.57 6.68
CA SER A 135 -3.19 -14.97 6.71
C SER A 135 -2.79 -15.44 5.30
N TYR A 136 -1.52 -15.27 4.95
CA TYR A 136 -0.99 -15.80 3.70
C TYR A 136 -1.15 -17.32 3.69
N GLY A 137 -2.18 -17.86 3.02
CA GLY A 137 -2.27 -19.31 2.83
C GLY A 137 -3.63 -19.91 2.52
N GLU A 138 -4.75 -19.27 2.89
CA GLU A 138 -6.07 -19.91 2.77
C GLU A 138 -7.01 -19.03 1.96
N ALA A 139 -6.85 -19.09 0.63
CA ALA A 139 -7.79 -18.52 -0.30
C ALA A 139 -8.72 -19.65 -0.77
N GLU A 140 -9.78 -19.92 -0.02
CA GLU A 140 -11.03 -20.59 -0.46
C GLU A 140 -11.92 -20.96 0.76
N ALA A 141 -12.24 -20.02 1.64
CA ALA A 141 -13.42 -20.08 2.51
C ALA A 141 -13.65 -18.74 3.21
N GLU A 142 -14.91 -18.46 3.54
CA GLU A 142 -15.43 -17.30 4.29
C GLU A 142 -15.83 -16.06 3.47
N GLU A 143 -16.95 -16.22 2.76
CA GLU A 143 -17.75 -15.17 2.11
C GLU A 143 -18.46 -14.21 3.10
N GLU A 144 -18.45 -14.51 4.40
CA GLU A 144 -19.21 -13.74 5.42
C GLU A 144 -18.41 -12.62 6.12
N GLY A 145 -17.07 -12.66 6.10
CA GLY A 145 -16.22 -11.78 6.92
C GLY A 145 -15.93 -10.38 6.35
N SER A 146 -16.38 -10.05 5.13
CA SER A 146 -16.03 -8.76 4.48
C SER A 146 -17.10 -8.23 3.51
N LYS A 147 -18.39 -8.40 3.83
CA LYS A 147 -19.49 -7.96 2.95
C LYS A 147 -19.43 -6.46 2.63
N SER A 148 -19.13 -5.62 3.62
CA SER A 148 -19.12 -4.16 3.45
C SER A 148 -17.89 -3.69 2.67
N MET A 149 -16.72 -4.26 2.96
CA MET A 149 -15.48 -4.00 2.23
C MET A 149 -15.55 -4.47 0.77
N VAL A 150 -16.13 -5.64 0.50
CA VAL A 150 -16.33 -6.12 -0.88
C VAL A 150 -17.31 -5.21 -1.63
N LEU A 151 -18.46 -4.88 -1.05
CA LEU A 151 -19.43 -3.97 -1.67
C LEU A 151 -18.81 -2.60 -2.00
N THR A 152 -18.00 -2.05 -1.08
CA THR A 152 -17.26 -0.80 -1.29
C THR A 152 -16.31 -0.88 -2.49
N THR A 153 -15.71 -2.03 -2.75
CA THR A 153 -14.84 -2.25 -3.92
C THR A 153 -15.61 -2.01 -5.22
N HIS A 154 -16.83 -2.53 -5.32
CA HIS A 154 -17.66 -2.36 -6.51
C HIS A 154 -18.05 -0.88 -6.72
N THR A 155 -18.44 -0.18 -5.67
CA THR A 155 -18.85 1.23 -5.76
C THR A 155 -17.69 2.15 -6.14
N ILE A 156 -16.49 1.95 -5.57
CA ILE A 156 -15.32 2.78 -5.94
C ILE A 156 -14.85 2.43 -7.36
N MET A 157 -14.84 1.14 -7.75
CA MET A 157 -14.55 0.74 -9.13
C MET A 157 -15.53 1.38 -10.11
N ARG A 158 -16.81 1.46 -9.77
CA ARG A 158 -17.82 2.17 -10.55
C ARG A 158 -17.50 3.65 -10.69
N ALA A 159 -17.18 4.35 -9.60
CA ALA A 159 -16.77 5.75 -9.64
C ALA A 159 -15.53 5.97 -10.53
N PHE A 160 -14.55 5.07 -10.43
CA PHE A 160 -13.35 5.08 -11.28
C PHE A 160 -13.71 4.93 -12.77
N ARG A 161 -14.56 3.95 -13.12
CA ARG A 161 -15.02 3.71 -14.49
C ARG A 161 -15.81 4.90 -15.06
N LEU A 162 -16.69 5.52 -14.28
CA LEU A 162 -17.42 6.73 -14.67
C LEU A 162 -16.48 7.91 -14.95
N SER A 163 -15.36 7.98 -14.23
CA SER A 163 -14.38 9.06 -14.37
C SER A 163 -13.46 8.86 -15.56
N ILE A 164 -12.92 7.66 -15.75
CA ILE A 164 -11.94 7.37 -16.79
C ILE A 164 -12.57 7.26 -18.19
N ASN A 165 -13.81 6.77 -18.27
CA ASN A 165 -14.56 6.66 -19.53
C ASN A 165 -15.34 7.95 -19.86
N ASP A 166 -15.04 9.06 -19.20
CA ASP A 166 -15.63 10.34 -19.51
C ASP A 166 -15.34 10.73 -20.97
N ARG A 167 -16.37 11.10 -21.71
CA ARG A 167 -16.28 11.42 -23.14
C ARG A 167 -15.72 12.83 -23.38
N SER A 168 -15.70 13.68 -22.36
CA SER A 168 -15.05 14.98 -22.45
C SER A 168 -13.55 14.83 -22.72
N ASN A 169 -13.06 15.63 -23.65
CA ASN A 169 -11.65 15.76 -24.00
C ASN A 169 -11.04 17.05 -23.47
N ASP A 170 -11.83 17.93 -22.84
CA ASP A 170 -11.32 19.16 -22.23
C ASP A 170 -10.55 18.83 -20.93
N PRO A 171 -9.23 19.12 -20.85
CA PRO A 171 -8.44 18.84 -19.68
C PRO A 171 -8.91 19.53 -18.39
N ILE A 172 -9.66 20.63 -18.51
CA ILE A 172 -10.11 21.41 -17.36
C ILE A 172 -11.39 20.83 -16.78
N THR A 173 -12.34 20.44 -17.63
CA THR A 173 -13.67 19.98 -17.19
C THR A 173 -13.83 18.46 -17.14
N SER A 174 -12.89 17.70 -17.71
CA SER A 174 -13.01 16.25 -17.77
C SER A 174 -12.91 15.59 -16.39
N ARG A 175 -13.81 14.63 -16.15
CA ARG A 175 -13.75 13.75 -14.97
C ARG A 175 -12.55 12.81 -14.97
N LYS A 176 -11.81 12.67 -16.08
CA LYS A 176 -10.56 11.90 -16.13
C LYS A 176 -9.53 12.40 -15.11
N ALA A 177 -9.60 13.68 -14.72
CA ALA A 177 -8.79 14.24 -13.64
C ALA A 177 -8.98 13.51 -12.29
N CYS A 178 -10.15 12.89 -12.05
CA CYS A 178 -10.43 12.11 -10.84
C CYS A 178 -9.85 10.68 -10.88
N ALA A 179 -9.53 10.15 -12.06
CA ALA A 179 -9.24 8.74 -12.25
C ALA A 179 -8.05 8.27 -11.41
N LEU A 180 -6.98 9.08 -11.35
CA LEU A 180 -5.79 8.72 -10.58
C LEU A 180 -6.05 8.71 -9.08
N HIS A 181 -6.82 9.69 -8.57
CA HIS A 181 -7.20 9.75 -7.16
C HIS A 181 -8.02 8.52 -6.75
N LEU A 182 -9.02 8.16 -7.56
CA LEU A 182 -9.87 7.00 -7.32
C LEU A 182 -9.08 5.69 -7.40
N ALA A 183 -8.12 5.57 -8.32
CA ALA A 183 -7.22 4.43 -8.38
C ALA A 183 -6.35 4.30 -7.12
N ILE A 184 -5.86 5.41 -6.58
CA ILE A 184 -5.11 5.43 -5.32
C ILE A 184 -6.00 4.98 -4.15
N ASP A 185 -7.26 5.40 -4.12
CA ASP A 185 -8.20 4.93 -3.09
C ASP A 185 -8.53 3.45 -3.23
N MET A 186 -8.62 2.94 -4.45
CA MET A 186 -8.72 1.50 -4.70
C MET A 186 -7.46 0.75 -4.26
N PHE A 187 -6.25 1.26 -4.52
CA PHE A 187 -5.01 0.63 -4.06
C PHE A 187 -4.94 0.57 -2.53
N LYS A 188 -5.34 1.64 -1.85
CA LYS A 188 -5.45 1.63 -0.39
C LYS A 188 -6.48 0.59 0.06
N HIS A 189 -7.65 0.54 -0.58
CA HIS A 189 -8.74 -0.39 -0.24
C HIS A 189 -8.34 -1.86 -0.44
N TYR A 190 -7.71 -2.19 -1.57
CA TYR A 190 -7.18 -3.53 -1.82
C TYR A 190 -6.03 -3.91 -0.87
N GLY A 191 -5.20 -2.93 -0.48
CA GLY A 191 -4.20 -3.13 0.57
C GLY A 191 -4.81 -3.46 1.93
N ASP A 192 -5.97 -2.88 2.23
CA ASP A 192 -6.76 -3.19 3.44
C ASP A 192 -7.33 -4.62 3.36
N LEU A 193 -7.84 -5.04 2.19
CA LEU A 193 -8.32 -6.40 1.89
C LEU A 193 -7.22 -7.46 1.73
N LYS A 194 -5.93 -7.08 1.85
CA LYS A 194 -4.76 -7.94 1.56
C LYS A 194 -4.75 -8.55 0.15
N ASN A 195 -5.50 -7.98 -0.80
CA ASN A 195 -5.60 -8.48 -2.17
C ASN A 195 -4.93 -7.52 -3.16
N LEU A 196 -3.60 -7.41 -3.07
CA LEU A 196 -2.82 -6.52 -3.95
C LEU A 196 -2.91 -6.90 -5.43
N ARG A 197 -3.18 -8.17 -5.77
CA ARG A 197 -3.28 -8.65 -7.16
C ARG A 197 -4.35 -7.90 -7.96
N MET A 198 -5.47 -7.55 -7.32
CA MET A 198 -6.56 -6.80 -7.96
C MET A 198 -6.18 -5.37 -8.38
N CYS A 199 -5.06 -4.84 -7.86
CA CYS A 199 -4.51 -3.55 -8.29
C CYS A 199 -4.06 -3.58 -9.76
N ASN A 200 -3.69 -4.75 -10.30
CA ASN A 200 -3.26 -4.89 -11.70
C ASN A 200 -4.37 -4.53 -12.69
N ASN A 201 -5.63 -4.82 -12.37
CA ASN A 201 -6.76 -4.48 -13.23
C ASN A 201 -6.89 -2.97 -13.41
N ILE A 202 -6.72 -2.22 -12.32
CA ILE A 202 -6.80 -0.75 -12.33
C ILE A 202 -5.57 -0.16 -13.00
N ARG A 203 -4.38 -0.71 -12.72
CA ARG A 203 -3.14 -0.29 -13.38
C ARG A 203 -3.25 -0.43 -14.89
N GLY A 204 -3.73 -1.58 -15.39
CA GLY A 204 -3.86 -1.82 -16.83
C GLY A 204 -4.81 -0.82 -17.52
N VAL A 205 -5.95 -0.49 -16.90
CA VAL A 205 -6.86 0.53 -17.45
C VAL A 205 -6.21 1.92 -17.42
N LEU A 206 -5.53 2.29 -16.34
CA LEU A 206 -4.82 3.58 -16.27
C LEU A 206 -3.70 3.69 -17.31
N GLU A 207 -2.94 2.63 -17.54
CA GLU A 207 -1.84 2.60 -18.52
C GLU A 207 -2.36 2.87 -19.94
N GLN A 208 -3.55 2.37 -20.30
CA GLN A 208 -4.19 2.64 -21.58
C GLN A 208 -4.57 4.11 -21.78
N HIS A 209 -4.86 4.83 -20.69
CA HIS A 209 -5.27 6.23 -20.70
C HIS A 209 -4.20 7.19 -20.15
N TRP A 210 -2.97 6.71 -19.94
CA TRP A 210 -1.97 7.40 -19.14
C TRP A 210 -1.59 8.78 -19.70
N THR A 211 -1.46 8.90 -21.02
CA THR A 211 -1.12 10.16 -21.72
C THR A 211 -2.13 11.28 -21.48
N VAL A 212 -3.37 10.94 -21.16
CA VAL A 212 -4.45 11.88 -20.86
C VAL A 212 -4.59 12.11 -19.35
N VAL A 213 -4.50 11.04 -18.55
CA VAL A 213 -4.72 11.11 -17.10
C VAL A 213 -3.53 11.74 -16.36
N GLU A 214 -2.29 11.46 -16.76
CA GLU A 214 -1.10 11.96 -16.08
C GLU A 214 -1.03 13.50 -16.04
N PRO A 215 -1.22 14.22 -17.16
CA PRO A 215 -1.15 15.69 -17.15
C PRO A 215 -2.25 16.36 -16.33
N MET A 216 -3.42 15.72 -16.20
CA MET A 216 -4.56 16.25 -15.42
C MET A 216 -4.42 15.97 -13.92
N SER A 217 -3.51 15.10 -13.52
CA SER A 217 -3.40 14.62 -12.15
C SER A 217 -2.62 15.58 -11.26
N SER A 218 -3.05 15.71 -10.01
CA SER A 218 -2.28 16.46 -9.03
C SER A 218 -0.92 15.79 -8.78
N ARG A 219 0.09 16.60 -8.44
CA ARG A 219 1.42 16.06 -8.08
C ARG A 219 1.36 15.11 -6.89
N ALA A 220 0.43 15.35 -5.96
CA ALA A 220 0.24 14.50 -4.78
C ALA A 220 -0.32 13.12 -5.17
N ASP A 221 -1.27 13.07 -6.10
CA ASP A 221 -1.82 11.82 -6.62
C ASP A 221 -0.75 11.08 -7.43
N TRP A 222 -0.03 11.78 -8.31
CA TRP A 222 1.06 11.18 -9.08
C TRP A 222 2.10 10.50 -8.19
N VAL A 223 2.58 11.18 -7.13
CA VAL A 223 3.53 10.60 -6.17
C VAL A 223 2.94 9.38 -5.46
N SER A 224 1.68 9.46 -5.06
CA SER A 224 0.99 8.36 -4.37
C SER A 224 0.80 7.16 -5.28
N TYR A 225 0.43 7.38 -6.55
CA TYR A 225 0.30 6.34 -7.55
C TYR A 225 1.63 5.62 -7.79
N ARG A 226 2.72 6.37 -8.06
CA ARG A 226 4.06 5.77 -8.24
C ARG A 226 4.48 4.98 -7.00
N TYR A 227 4.18 5.46 -5.79
CA TYR A 227 4.42 4.70 -4.57
C TYR A 227 3.70 3.34 -4.56
N TYR A 228 2.40 3.32 -4.84
CA TYR A 228 1.63 2.07 -4.85
C TYR A 228 2.03 1.11 -5.97
N VAL A 229 2.32 1.62 -7.17
CA VAL A 229 2.84 0.81 -8.28
C VAL A 229 4.19 0.17 -7.91
N GLY A 230 5.08 0.92 -7.25
CA GLY A 230 6.34 0.39 -6.74
C GLY A 230 6.13 -0.71 -5.69
N VAL A 231 5.18 -0.54 -4.76
CA VAL A 231 4.81 -1.57 -3.78
C VAL A 231 4.24 -2.82 -4.45
N LEU A 232 3.39 -2.66 -5.46
CA LEU A 232 2.85 -3.77 -6.25
C LEU A 232 3.96 -4.55 -6.97
N LYS A 233 4.89 -3.85 -7.60
CA LYS A 233 6.05 -4.47 -8.25
C LYS A 233 6.98 -5.20 -7.27
N ILE A 234 7.13 -4.71 -6.04
CA ILE A 234 7.83 -5.47 -4.97
C ILE A 234 7.12 -6.81 -4.72
N SER A 235 5.78 -6.82 -4.66
CA SER A 235 5.02 -8.07 -4.44
C SER A 235 5.06 -9.05 -5.63
N GLU A 236 5.39 -8.54 -6.82
CA GLU A 236 5.60 -9.32 -8.04
C GLU A 236 7.07 -9.70 -8.27
N ASP A 237 7.95 -9.46 -7.28
CA ASP A 237 9.40 -9.67 -7.37
C ASP A 237 10.10 -8.88 -8.50
N LYS A 238 9.46 -7.84 -9.05
CA LYS A 238 10.01 -6.92 -10.07
C LYS A 238 10.82 -5.79 -9.43
N TYR A 239 11.92 -6.15 -8.77
CA TYR A 239 12.67 -5.23 -7.90
C TYR A 239 13.27 -4.00 -8.62
N LYS A 240 13.82 -4.18 -9.82
CA LYS A 240 14.41 -3.09 -10.59
C LYS A 240 13.36 -2.06 -11.01
N ASP A 241 12.22 -2.53 -11.50
CA ASP A 241 11.12 -1.65 -11.90
C ASP A 241 10.50 -0.96 -10.67
N ALA A 242 10.39 -1.67 -9.55
CA ALA A 242 9.94 -1.09 -8.29
C ALA A 242 10.86 0.04 -7.80
N GLU A 243 12.19 -0.09 -7.99
CA GLU A 243 13.15 0.95 -7.61
C GLU A 243 12.86 2.24 -8.40
N VAL A 244 12.63 2.12 -9.72
CA VAL A 244 12.32 3.27 -10.59
C VAL A 244 11.09 4.02 -10.08
N ASP A 245 10.02 3.31 -9.75
CA ASP A 245 8.78 3.90 -9.26
C ASP A 245 8.91 4.56 -7.88
N LEU A 246 9.51 3.86 -6.91
CA LEU A 246 9.68 4.37 -5.56
C LEU A 246 10.67 5.54 -5.51
N GLU A 247 11.71 5.51 -6.34
CA GLU A 247 12.65 6.62 -6.47
C GLU A 247 11.98 7.84 -7.11
N ALA A 248 11.18 7.64 -8.16
CA ALA A 248 10.39 8.70 -8.77
C ALA A 248 9.44 9.34 -7.73
N ALA A 249 8.71 8.52 -6.98
CA ALA A 249 7.85 8.97 -5.88
C ALA A 249 8.63 9.78 -4.84
N LEU A 250 9.81 9.30 -4.40
CA LEU A 250 10.63 9.98 -3.40
C LEU A 250 11.12 11.35 -3.88
N ARG A 251 11.64 11.41 -5.12
CA ARG A 251 12.16 12.65 -5.73
C ARG A 251 11.07 13.70 -5.90
N HIS A 252 9.86 13.27 -6.25
CA HIS A 252 8.74 14.17 -6.57
C HIS A 252 7.88 14.49 -5.34
N CYS A 253 8.10 13.80 -4.21
CA CYS A 253 7.41 14.05 -2.96
C CYS A 253 7.80 15.41 -2.36
N HIS A 254 6.79 16.18 -1.95
CA HIS A 254 6.95 17.51 -1.37
C HIS A 254 7.93 17.51 -0.19
N ASN A 255 8.83 18.50 -0.14
CA ASN A 255 9.89 18.59 0.87
C ASN A 255 9.37 18.61 2.32
N LYS A 256 8.26 19.31 2.58
CA LYS A 256 7.60 19.36 3.91
C LYS A 256 6.87 18.05 4.28
N ALA A 257 6.61 17.15 3.33
CA ALA A 257 5.88 15.91 3.57
C ALA A 257 6.78 14.80 4.15
N ARG A 258 7.44 15.07 5.29
CA ARG A 258 8.40 14.16 5.94
C ARG A 258 7.81 12.76 6.18
N GLY A 259 6.56 12.68 6.62
CA GLY A 259 5.86 11.41 6.83
C GLY A 259 5.69 10.58 5.56
N ASN A 260 5.35 11.22 4.43
CA ASN A 260 5.21 10.53 3.15
C ASN A 260 6.58 10.06 2.62
N LYS A 261 7.62 10.90 2.72
CA LYS A 261 8.98 10.50 2.39
C LYS A 261 9.45 9.31 3.22
N ARG A 262 9.17 9.31 4.53
CA ARG A 262 9.44 8.18 5.43
C ARG A 262 8.71 6.91 4.98
N ARG A 263 7.44 7.00 4.56
CA ARG A 263 6.68 5.84 4.02
C ARG A 263 7.31 5.28 2.75
N ILE A 264 7.71 6.15 1.83
CA ILE A 264 8.41 5.74 0.59
C ILE A 264 9.75 5.07 0.94
N LEU A 265 10.53 5.66 1.83
CA LEU A 265 11.84 5.13 2.25
C LEU A 265 11.73 3.79 2.99
N ASN A 266 10.69 3.57 3.79
CA ASN A 266 10.44 2.26 4.40
C ASN A 266 10.32 1.14 3.36
N LYS A 267 9.92 1.44 2.12
CA LYS A 267 9.88 0.47 1.02
C LYS A 267 11.15 0.48 0.19
N LEU A 268 11.69 1.66 -0.10
CA LEU A 268 12.84 1.82 -0.97
C LEU A 268 14.16 1.35 -0.33
N VAL A 269 14.37 1.58 0.97
CA VAL A 269 15.59 1.16 1.67
C VAL A 269 15.77 -0.37 1.65
N PRO A 270 14.80 -1.20 2.11
CA PRO A 270 14.94 -2.64 2.05
C PRO A 270 15.04 -3.16 0.61
N LEU A 271 14.35 -2.53 -0.34
CA LEU A 271 14.49 -2.85 -1.77
C LEU A 271 15.93 -2.63 -2.26
N ARG A 272 16.51 -1.48 -1.92
CA ARG A 272 17.88 -1.14 -2.29
C ARG A 272 18.90 -2.05 -1.61
N LEU A 273 18.71 -2.39 -0.33
CA LEU A 273 19.54 -3.39 0.35
C LEU A 273 19.52 -4.72 -0.39
N ARG A 274 18.34 -5.19 -0.82
CA ARG A 274 18.19 -6.40 -1.64
C ARG A 274 18.88 -6.31 -3.00
N LEU A 275 18.99 -5.11 -3.58
CA LEU A 275 19.75 -4.84 -4.80
C LEU A 275 21.26 -4.62 -4.56
N GLY A 276 21.73 -4.73 -3.31
CA GLY A 276 23.12 -4.53 -2.91
C GLY A 276 23.55 -3.05 -2.80
N LEU A 277 22.59 -2.14 -2.63
CA LEU A 277 22.79 -0.71 -2.45
C LEU A 277 22.50 -0.34 -1.00
N TYR A 278 23.39 0.41 -0.37
CA TYR A 278 23.33 0.67 1.06
C TYR A 278 22.93 2.13 1.35
N PRO A 279 22.05 2.38 2.32
CA PRO A 279 21.69 3.73 2.73
C PRO A 279 22.85 4.44 3.45
N THR A 280 22.90 5.76 3.38
CA THR A 280 23.77 6.58 4.23
C THR A 280 23.14 6.74 5.62
N LEU A 281 23.98 6.87 6.66
CA LEU A 281 23.49 7.04 8.03
C LEU A 281 22.67 8.33 8.18
N ASP A 282 23.11 9.43 7.56
CA ASP A 282 22.40 10.72 7.60
C ASP A 282 20.97 10.63 7.06
N LEU A 283 20.76 9.86 5.97
CA LEU A 283 19.43 9.63 5.43
C LEU A 283 18.54 8.89 6.44
N LEU A 284 19.09 7.85 7.10
CA LEU A 284 18.34 7.05 8.07
C LEU A 284 17.98 7.87 9.31
N VAL A 285 18.91 8.66 9.84
CA VAL A 285 18.68 9.56 10.97
C VAL A 285 17.61 10.60 10.62
N LYS A 286 17.73 11.24 9.45
CA LYS A 286 16.79 12.26 8.98
C LYS A 286 15.34 11.77 8.94
N TYR A 287 15.10 10.50 8.61
CA TYR A 287 13.74 9.94 8.49
C TYR A 287 13.35 8.93 9.57
N ASP A 288 14.13 8.82 10.65
CA ASP A 288 13.86 7.91 11.77
C ASP A 288 13.73 6.44 11.28
N LEU A 289 14.80 5.99 10.62
CA LEU A 289 14.94 4.68 9.98
C LEU A 289 16.29 4.01 10.33
N THR A 290 16.88 4.39 11.47
CA THR A 290 18.22 3.97 11.91
C THR A 290 18.38 2.46 12.07
N HIS A 291 17.30 1.72 12.34
CA HIS A 291 17.31 0.25 12.40
C HIS A 291 17.86 -0.40 11.13
N PHE A 292 17.72 0.20 9.94
CA PHE A 292 18.33 -0.33 8.71
C PHE A 292 19.87 -0.24 8.69
N HIS A 293 20.49 0.55 9.57
CA HIS A 293 21.95 0.67 9.62
C HIS A 293 22.60 -0.65 10.02
N GLU A 294 22.12 -1.29 11.08
CA GLU A 294 22.68 -2.56 11.58
C GLU A 294 22.46 -3.68 10.56
N PHE A 295 21.32 -3.69 9.86
CA PHE A 295 21.11 -4.58 8.71
C PHE A 295 22.12 -4.34 7.59
N ALA A 296 22.40 -3.08 7.23
CA ALA A 296 23.39 -2.75 6.22
C ALA A 296 24.80 -3.25 6.60
N VAL A 297 25.17 -3.13 7.88
CA VAL A 297 26.45 -3.65 8.41
C VAL A 297 26.49 -5.18 8.35
N ALA A 298 25.45 -5.86 8.84
CA ALA A 298 25.37 -7.32 8.84
C ALA A 298 25.45 -7.89 7.43
N ILE A 299 24.70 -7.32 6.48
CA ILE A 299 24.76 -7.71 5.07
C ILE A 299 26.18 -7.49 4.52
N ARG A 300 26.78 -6.32 4.73
CA ARG A 300 28.12 -6.00 4.18
C ARG A 300 29.21 -6.92 4.71
N THR A 301 29.14 -7.28 5.99
CA THR A 301 30.16 -8.08 6.68
C THR A 301 29.95 -9.58 6.57
N GLY A 302 28.79 -10.02 6.08
CA GLY A 302 28.40 -11.43 6.06
C GLY A 302 28.13 -11.99 7.46
N ASP A 303 27.70 -11.13 8.40
CA ASP A 303 27.36 -11.53 9.76
C ASP A 303 25.91 -12.03 9.81
N VAL A 304 25.77 -13.34 9.64
CA VAL A 304 24.48 -14.01 9.62
C VAL A 304 23.80 -13.99 10.99
N ARG A 305 24.58 -14.09 12.08
CA ARG A 305 24.06 -14.07 13.45
C ARG A 305 23.33 -12.78 13.73
N SER A 306 24.02 -11.66 13.49
CA SER A 306 23.50 -10.33 13.74
C SER A 306 22.29 -10.07 12.84
N PHE A 307 22.33 -10.49 11.58
CA PHE A 307 21.20 -10.35 10.68
C PHE A 307 19.93 -11.04 11.20
N ASN A 308 20.02 -12.31 11.62
CA ASN A 308 18.86 -13.06 12.12
C ASN A 308 18.34 -12.47 13.44
N LYS A 309 19.23 -12.08 14.36
CA LYS A 309 18.84 -11.41 15.60
C LYS A 309 18.03 -10.13 15.31
N LEU A 310 18.46 -9.34 14.34
CA LEU A 310 17.76 -8.13 13.93
C LEU A 310 16.40 -8.44 13.27
N MET A 311 16.32 -9.50 12.45
CA MET A 311 15.06 -9.96 11.87
C MET A 311 14.04 -10.30 12.95
N THR A 312 14.44 -11.01 14.00
CA THR A 312 13.58 -11.31 15.16
C THR A 312 13.20 -10.04 15.92
N GLN A 313 14.17 -9.16 16.20
CA GLN A 313 13.92 -7.91 16.95
C GLN A 313 12.93 -6.98 16.24
N TRP A 314 13.00 -6.88 14.91
CA TRP A 314 12.22 -5.93 14.11
C TRP A 314 11.05 -6.59 13.34
N GLU A 315 10.77 -7.86 13.61
CA GLU A 315 9.75 -8.67 12.91
C GLU A 315 8.40 -7.94 12.82
N ARG A 316 7.82 -7.56 13.97
CA ARG A 316 6.51 -6.88 14.03
C ARG A 316 6.49 -5.58 13.22
N VAL A 317 7.59 -4.83 13.25
CA VAL A 317 7.72 -3.58 12.49
C VAL A 317 7.69 -3.90 11.00
N PHE A 318 8.49 -4.84 10.51
CA PHE A 318 8.51 -5.18 9.10
C PHE A 318 7.24 -5.87 8.60
N ILE A 319 6.56 -6.68 9.42
CA ILE A 319 5.25 -7.23 9.09
C ILE A 319 4.24 -6.10 8.94
N SER A 320 4.16 -5.19 9.92
CA SER A 320 3.24 -4.04 9.88
C SER A 320 3.48 -3.13 8.67
N LYS A 321 4.73 -3.01 8.23
CA LYS A 321 5.11 -2.23 7.04
C LYS A 321 5.02 -3.04 5.75
N GLY A 322 4.80 -4.35 5.79
CA GLY A 322 4.82 -5.23 4.61
C GLY A 322 6.18 -5.26 3.91
N THR A 323 7.26 -5.32 4.68
CA THR A 323 8.66 -5.38 4.19
C THR A 323 9.42 -6.60 4.71
N TYR A 324 8.78 -7.44 5.53
CA TYR A 324 9.41 -8.60 6.16
C TYR A 324 10.01 -9.56 5.12
N LEU A 325 9.20 -10.02 4.16
CA LEU A 325 9.65 -10.93 3.10
C LEU A 325 10.78 -10.33 2.25
N LEU A 326 10.77 -9.02 2.03
CA LEU A 326 11.83 -8.33 1.28
C LEU A 326 13.14 -8.29 2.08
N MET A 327 13.05 -8.05 3.39
CA MET A 327 14.20 -8.08 4.29
C MET A 327 14.75 -9.50 4.40
N GLU A 328 13.91 -10.52 4.58
CA GLU A 328 14.33 -11.92 4.61
C GLU A 328 15.10 -12.32 3.34
N LYS A 329 14.65 -11.87 2.16
CA LYS A 329 15.38 -12.08 0.89
C LYS A 329 16.78 -11.46 0.86
N CYS A 330 17.12 -10.53 1.75
CA CYS A 330 18.48 -10.00 1.89
C CYS A 330 19.45 -10.99 2.53
N LEU A 331 18.97 -12.01 3.25
CA LEU A 331 19.78 -13.05 3.88
C LEU A 331 20.72 -13.76 2.88
N MET A 332 20.25 -13.95 1.65
CA MET A 332 21.07 -14.48 0.55
C MET A 332 22.32 -13.65 0.27
N LEU A 333 22.26 -12.33 0.46
CA LEU A 333 23.43 -11.46 0.30
C LEU A 333 24.39 -11.58 1.48
N VAL A 334 23.87 -11.82 2.69
CA VAL A 334 24.68 -12.06 3.89
C VAL A 334 25.50 -13.34 3.69
N TYR A 335 24.86 -14.42 3.27
CA TYR A 335 25.54 -15.68 2.93
C TYR A 335 26.60 -15.50 1.84
N ARG A 336 26.24 -14.82 0.75
CA ARG A 336 27.18 -14.51 -0.34
C ARG A 336 28.42 -13.75 0.17
N ASN A 337 28.21 -12.78 1.06
CA ASN A 337 29.31 -11.99 1.62
C ASN A 337 30.13 -12.75 2.66
N LEU A 338 29.53 -13.70 3.39
CA LEU A 338 30.26 -14.63 4.25
C LEU A 338 31.18 -15.53 3.42
N VAL A 339 30.69 -16.14 2.33
CA VAL A 339 31.53 -16.94 1.43
C VAL A 339 32.66 -16.11 0.83
N LYS A 340 32.37 -14.86 0.42
CA LYS A 340 33.41 -13.92 -0.04
C LYS A 340 34.46 -13.66 1.03
N LYS A 341 34.05 -13.47 2.29
CA LYS A 341 34.96 -13.25 3.42
C LYS A 341 35.85 -14.48 3.65
N ILE A 342 35.30 -15.70 3.54
CA ILE A 342 36.08 -16.93 3.65
C ILE A 342 37.17 -16.96 2.58
N VAL A 343 36.84 -16.71 1.31
CA VAL A 343 37.84 -16.65 0.22
C VAL A 343 38.95 -15.64 0.50
N VAL A 344 38.60 -14.46 1.00
CA VAL A 344 39.58 -13.42 1.34
C VAL A 344 40.48 -13.84 2.51
N VAL A 345 39.95 -14.56 3.50
CA VAL A 345 40.75 -15.03 4.65
C VAL A 345 41.62 -16.22 4.26
N THR A 346 41.08 -17.18 3.51
CA THR A 346 41.79 -18.42 3.16
C THR A 346 42.68 -18.28 1.93
N GLN A 347 42.55 -17.19 1.17
CA GLN A 347 43.31 -16.92 -0.06
C GLN A 347 43.23 -18.07 -1.09
N THR A 348 42.08 -18.75 -1.15
CA THR A 348 41.84 -19.85 -2.10
C THR A 348 40.43 -19.80 -2.67
N PHE A 349 40.32 -20.14 -3.96
CA PHE A 349 39.06 -20.28 -4.68
C PHE A 349 38.54 -21.73 -4.70
N LYS A 350 39.29 -22.67 -4.15
CA LYS A 350 38.88 -24.06 -3.96
C LYS A 350 38.69 -24.31 -2.47
N LEU A 351 37.45 -24.17 -2.00
CA LEU A 351 37.08 -24.23 -0.59
C LEU A 351 36.56 -25.62 -0.22
N PRO A 352 37.19 -26.35 0.72
CA PRO A 352 36.57 -27.54 1.30
C PRO A 352 35.25 -27.16 1.98
N LEU A 353 34.18 -27.93 1.77
CA LEU A 353 32.86 -27.61 2.33
C LEU A 353 32.88 -27.56 3.86
N ARG A 354 33.74 -28.35 4.52
CA ARG A 354 33.94 -28.29 5.98
C ARG A 354 34.46 -26.93 6.46
N VAL A 355 35.28 -26.23 5.67
CA VAL A 355 35.75 -24.87 6.02
C VAL A 355 34.59 -23.88 5.95
N VAL A 356 33.73 -24.02 4.95
CA VAL A 356 32.51 -23.21 4.83
C VAL A 356 31.56 -23.51 5.98
N GLN A 357 31.29 -24.79 6.25
CA GLN A 357 30.46 -25.23 7.37
C GLN A 357 30.95 -24.66 8.69
N PHE A 358 32.25 -24.76 8.99
CA PHE A 358 32.83 -24.20 10.21
C PHE A 358 32.57 -22.70 10.35
N ALA A 359 32.71 -21.92 9.28
CA ALA A 359 32.41 -20.50 9.30
C ALA A 359 30.92 -20.21 9.56
N PHE A 360 30.02 -21.01 8.98
CA PHE A 360 28.57 -20.89 9.18
C PHE A 360 28.14 -21.29 10.60
N GLN A 361 28.69 -22.38 11.15
CA GLN A 361 28.45 -22.82 12.54
C GLN A 361 28.86 -21.76 13.57
N ARG A 362 29.84 -20.91 13.25
CA ARG A 362 30.24 -19.80 14.11
C ARG A 362 29.26 -18.62 14.07
N MET A 363 28.41 -18.54 13.04
CA MET A 363 27.45 -17.45 12.87
C MET A 363 26.02 -17.88 13.20
N GLU A 364 25.62 -19.12 12.91
CA GLU A 364 24.25 -19.62 13.14
C GLU A 364 24.24 -20.90 13.98
N HIS A 365 23.09 -21.57 14.05
CA HIS A 365 22.98 -22.94 14.55
C HIS A 365 23.80 -23.92 13.71
N GLU A 366 24.09 -25.08 14.29
CA GLU A 366 24.78 -26.14 13.57
C GLU A 366 24.00 -26.54 12.32
N ARG A 367 24.64 -26.35 11.17
CA ARG A 367 24.20 -26.88 9.88
C ARG A 367 25.08 -28.05 9.48
N ASP A 368 24.49 -29.08 8.92
CA ASP A 368 25.25 -30.16 8.33
C ASP A 368 25.91 -29.74 7.00
N VAL A 369 26.73 -30.63 6.43
CA VAL A 369 27.46 -30.33 5.19
C VAL A 369 26.51 -30.25 3.98
N ASP A 370 25.43 -31.00 3.99
CA ASP A 370 24.50 -31.10 2.87
C ASP A 370 23.59 -29.85 2.80
N GLU A 371 23.20 -29.29 3.95
CA GLU A 371 22.55 -27.98 4.05
C GLU A 371 23.45 -26.85 3.51
N ILE A 372 24.74 -26.87 3.86
CA ILE A 372 25.72 -25.90 3.33
C ILE A 372 25.85 -26.06 1.83
N GLU A 373 25.91 -27.30 1.33
CA GLU A 373 25.95 -27.59 -0.10
C GLU A 373 24.71 -27.04 -0.82
N CYS A 374 23.51 -27.25 -0.28
CA CYS A 374 22.25 -26.71 -0.81
C CYS A 374 22.23 -25.18 -0.83
N LEU A 375 22.69 -24.54 0.25
CA LEU A 375 22.79 -23.09 0.33
C LEU A 375 23.74 -22.52 -0.73
N LEU A 376 24.91 -23.14 -0.90
CA LEU A 376 25.88 -22.74 -1.91
C LEU A 376 25.35 -22.96 -3.33
N ALA A 377 24.63 -24.06 -3.57
CA ALA A 377 23.97 -24.33 -4.85
C ALA A 377 22.96 -23.22 -5.19
N ASN A 378 22.18 -22.76 -4.19
CA ASN A 378 21.26 -21.63 -4.36
C ASN A 378 21.97 -20.31 -4.68
N LEU A 379 23.14 -20.05 -4.09
CA LEU A 379 23.96 -18.88 -4.42
C LEU A 379 24.48 -18.92 -5.87
N ILE A 380 24.88 -20.11 -6.34
CA ILE A 380 25.34 -20.33 -7.72
C ILE A 380 24.16 -20.17 -8.70
N PHE A 381 23.03 -20.84 -8.43
CA PHE A 381 21.83 -20.77 -9.26
C PHE A 381 21.34 -19.34 -9.46
N ARG A 382 21.33 -18.53 -8.38
CA ARG A 382 20.95 -17.11 -8.42
C ARG A 382 22.04 -16.19 -9.00
N ASN A 383 23.13 -16.75 -9.51
CA ASN A 383 24.28 -16.00 -10.05
C ASN A 383 24.94 -15.03 -9.04
N LEU A 384 24.71 -15.21 -7.75
CA LEU A 384 25.34 -14.41 -6.68
C LEU A 384 26.79 -14.82 -6.44
N VAL A 385 27.11 -16.08 -6.77
CA VAL A 385 28.43 -16.70 -6.74
C VAL A 385 28.65 -17.41 -8.09
N LYS A 386 29.86 -17.35 -8.64
CA LYS A 386 30.25 -18.06 -9.86
C LYS A 386 31.24 -19.16 -9.53
N GLY A 387 30.86 -20.40 -9.85
CA GLY A 387 31.61 -21.59 -9.52
C GLY A 387 30.77 -22.85 -9.69
N TYR A 388 31.29 -23.98 -9.21
CA TYR A 388 30.57 -25.25 -9.14
C TYR A 388 30.86 -25.97 -7.82
N LEU A 389 29.97 -26.88 -7.45
CA LEU A 389 30.12 -27.77 -6.31
C LEU A 389 30.60 -29.14 -6.80
N SER A 390 31.66 -29.67 -6.19
CA SER A 390 32.06 -31.05 -6.35
C SER A 390 31.50 -31.85 -5.17
N HIS A 391 30.34 -32.49 -5.38
CA HIS A 391 29.63 -33.25 -4.35
C HIS A 391 30.50 -34.37 -3.76
N LYS A 392 31.06 -35.23 -4.63
CA LYS A 392 31.89 -36.38 -4.21
C LYS A 392 33.15 -35.96 -3.45
N ALA A 393 33.80 -34.88 -3.88
CA ALA A 393 35.03 -34.39 -3.24
C ALA A 393 34.75 -33.43 -2.07
N LYS A 394 33.49 -32.99 -1.88
CA LYS A 394 33.06 -31.99 -0.90
C LYS A 394 33.87 -30.69 -0.99
N PHE A 395 33.93 -30.10 -2.20
CA PHE A 395 34.53 -28.79 -2.46
C PHE A 395 33.57 -27.83 -3.17
N LEU A 396 33.68 -26.55 -2.85
CA LEU A 396 33.22 -25.43 -3.68
C LEU A 396 34.41 -24.90 -4.48
N VAL A 397 34.29 -24.91 -5.82
CA VAL A 397 35.30 -24.34 -6.72
C VAL A 397 34.74 -23.09 -7.36
N LEU A 398 35.35 -21.95 -7.06
CA LEU A 398 34.95 -20.63 -7.51
C LEU A 398 35.75 -20.20 -8.75
N ALA A 399 35.24 -19.21 -9.46
CA ALA A 399 36.01 -18.53 -10.50
C ALA A 399 37.32 -17.95 -9.94
N ASN A 400 38.35 -17.90 -10.76
CA ASN A 400 39.75 -17.66 -10.37
C ASN A 400 40.09 -16.24 -9.87
N THR A 401 39.12 -15.32 -9.81
CA THR A 401 39.30 -13.99 -9.20
C THR A 401 38.07 -13.62 -8.38
N THR A 402 38.24 -12.81 -7.34
CA THR A 402 37.15 -12.37 -6.46
C THR A 402 36.06 -11.63 -7.23
N GLU A 403 36.41 -10.84 -8.24
CA GLU A 403 35.44 -10.11 -9.07
C GLU A 403 34.59 -11.02 -9.94
N LYS A 404 35.21 -12.06 -10.52
CA LYS A 404 34.49 -13.07 -11.32
C LYS A 404 33.66 -13.98 -10.44
N ALA A 405 34.21 -14.40 -9.29
CA ALA A 405 33.53 -15.28 -8.34
C ALA A 405 32.32 -14.61 -7.68
N PHE A 406 32.37 -13.30 -7.47
CA PHE A 406 31.34 -12.54 -6.76
C PHE A 406 30.89 -11.32 -7.59
N PRO A 407 30.05 -11.52 -8.61
CA PRO A 407 29.60 -10.43 -9.47
C PRO A 407 28.84 -9.34 -8.69
N LYS A 408 28.80 -8.12 -9.23
CA LYS A 408 28.06 -7.00 -8.63
C LYS A 408 26.58 -7.38 -8.51
N VAL A 409 26.02 -7.30 -7.31
CA VAL A 409 24.64 -7.72 -6.99
C VAL A 409 23.63 -7.07 -7.94
N ARG A 410 23.74 -5.77 -8.20
CA ARG A 410 22.84 -5.03 -9.11
C ARG A 410 22.74 -5.63 -10.52
N LEU A 411 23.79 -6.30 -11.02
CA LEU A 411 23.80 -6.90 -12.35
C LEU A 411 23.03 -8.24 -12.39
N VAL A 412 22.98 -8.94 -11.27
CA VAL A 412 22.38 -10.30 -11.15
C VAL A 412 21.06 -10.30 -10.37
N ALA A 413 20.65 -9.14 -9.84
CA ALA A 413 19.46 -8.98 -9.00
C ALA A 413 18.17 -8.78 -9.78
#